data_AF-A0A661C2K3-F1
#
_entry.id   AF-A0A661C2K3-F1
#
_cell.length_a   1.000
_cell.length_b   1.000
_cell.length_c   1.000
_cell.angle_alpha   90.00
_cell.angle_beta   90.00
_cell.angle_gamma   90.00
#
_symmetry.space_group_name_H-M   'P 1'
#
loop_
_entity.id
_entity.type
_entity.pdbx_description
1 polymer ?
#
loop_
_entity_poly.entity_id
_entity_poly.type
_entity_poly.pdbx_seq_one_letter_code
_entity_poly.pdbx_strand_id
1 'polypeptide(L)'
;MSVGSRKNGGLYLAKERLSMKSDYKKTNYKITLPERRQILEYLTECKRPRTLRKIADALGVDGSEGRQALSRRIKAMQRDGQIVLNRRGGYGLVDKMDLYQGTVIGHSDGYGFLNIEGEEDDLYLSSREMRSLLHGDRIIARIVGIDKRGRKEGAMVEILQRANQLVVGRYFEEQGVAFVVPQNKRIHQDILIPKSMEGKAESGHYVVVEISKQPDKHTQPVGKIVETLGEYAAAGMAVEIAIRSHEIPSEWPDEVLAEVSGFTDKINPDDIADREDIRDLPLVTIDGEDARDFDDAVYCEQQGSGWRL
;
A
#
# COMPACT_ATOMS: atom_id res chain seq x y z
N MET A 1 -48.59 0.10 -71.01
CA MET A 1 -47.31 0.29 -71.74
C MET A 1 -46.34 -0.74 -71.22
N SER A 2 -45.57 -1.50 -71.97
CA SER A 2 -45.46 -1.76 -73.39
C SER A 2 -44.38 -2.86 -73.44
N VAL A 3 -44.68 -4.00 -74.08
CA VAL A 3 -43.76 -4.82 -74.91
C VAL A 3 -42.48 -5.34 -74.22
N GLY A 4 -42.04 -6.59 -74.29
CA GLY A 4 -42.20 -7.70 -75.22
C GLY A 4 -40.92 -8.52 -75.06
N SER A 5 -41.01 -9.83 -74.84
CA SER A 5 -40.87 -10.85 -75.88
C SER A 5 -39.43 -11.19 -76.28
N ARG A 6 -39.02 -12.40 -75.84
CA ARG A 6 -38.41 -13.51 -76.62
C ARG A 6 -37.21 -13.21 -77.54
N LYS A 7 -36.15 -14.01 -77.38
CA LYS A 7 -35.68 -15.10 -78.30
C LYS A 7 -34.20 -15.37 -77.99
N ASN A 8 -33.79 -16.59 -77.67
CA ASN A 8 -33.53 -17.75 -78.55
C ASN A 8 -32.49 -17.51 -79.65
N GLY A 9 -31.44 -18.33 -79.60
CA GLY A 9 -30.46 -18.59 -80.67
C GLY A 9 -29.07 -18.77 -80.06
N GLY A 10 -28.37 -19.90 -80.13
CA GLY A 10 -28.53 -21.09 -80.95
C GLY A 10 -27.16 -21.54 -81.46
N LEU A 11 -27.03 -22.84 -81.72
CA LEU A 11 -25.95 -23.56 -82.44
C LEU A 11 -24.65 -23.87 -81.68
N TYR A 12 -23.99 -25.02 -81.81
CA TYR A 12 -24.27 -26.43 -82.19
C TYR A 12 -22.89 -27.15 -82.07
N LEU A 13 -22.87 -28.43 -81.63
CA LEU A 13 -21.89 -29.48 -81.94
C LEU A 13 -20.40 -29.32 -81.56
N ALA A 14 -19.90 -30.18 -80.66
CA ALA A 14 -19.05 -31.36 -80.98
C ALA A 14 -18.04 -31.77 -79.88
N LYS A 15 -18.07 -33.08 -79.56
CA LYS A 15 -16.97 -34.00 -79.19
C LYS A 15 -16.30 -33.93 -77.79
N GLU A 16 -16.62 -34.96 -77.01
CA GLU A 16 -15.72 -35.88 -76.27
C GLU A 16 -14.43 -35.32 -75.62
N ARG A 17 -14.33 -35.44 -74.27
CA ARG A 17 -13.36 -36.35 -73.62
C ARG A 17 -13.52 -36.42 -72.08
N LEU A 18 -13.32 -37.65 -71.63
CA LEU A 18 -13.19 -38.23 -70.29
C LEU A 18 -12.77 -37.34 -69.11
N SER A 19 -13.46 -37.57 -67.98
CA SER A 19 -12.94 -37.92 -66.65
C SER A 19 -11.52 -37.48 -66.28
N MET A 20 -11.39 -36.59 -65.29
CA MET A 20 -10.41 -36.76 -64.22
C MET A 20 -10.89 -36.07 -62.94
N LYS A 21 -11.08 -36.89 -61.90
CA LYS A 21 -11.19 -36.46 -60.50
C LYS A 21 -9.96 -35.62 -60.16
N SER A 22 -10.15 -34.38 -59.71
CA SER A 22 -9.11 -33.70 -58.93
C SER A 22 -9.44 -33.95 -57.45
N ASP A 23 -8.80 -34.96 -56.90
CA ASP A 23 -8.77 -35.27 -55.48
C ASP A 23 -8.33 -34.03 -54.69
N TYR A 24 -9.28 -33.33 -54.08
CA TYR A 24 -8.99 -32.39 -53.00
C TYR A 24 -8.54 -33.21 -51.80
N LYS A 25 -7.25 -33.54 -51.75
CA LYS A 25 -6.61 -34.12 -50.57
C LYS A 25 -6.79 -33.14 -49.39
N LYS A 26 -7.73 -33.44 -48.50
CA LYS A 26 -7.73 -32.94 -47.12
C LYS A 26 -6.45 -33.44 -46.46
N THR A 27 -5.40 -32.62 -46.47
CA THR A 27 -4.26 -32.78 -45.57
C THR A 27 -4.75 -32.44 -44.17
N ASN A 28 -5.12 -33.47 -43.44
CA ASN A 28 -5.54 -33.42 -42.05
C ASN A 28 -4.30 -33.14 -41.18
N TYR A 29 -3.82 -31.89 -41.17
CA TYR A 29 -2.85 -31.47 -40.17
C TYR A 29 -3.56 -31.51 -38.82
N LYS A 30 -3.32 -32.58 -38.04
CA LYS A 30 -3.69 -32.62 -36.64
C LYS A 30 -2.93 -31.48 -35.95
N ILE A 31 -3.60 -30.36 -35.72
CA ILE A 31 -3.10 -29.29 -34.86
C ILE A 31 -3.03 -29.88 -33.45
N THR A 32 -1.82 -30.19 -32.97
CA THR A 32 -1.60 -30.62 -31.59
C THR A 32 -1.76 -29.39 -30.69
N LEU A 33 -2.92 -29.28 -30.04
CA LEU A 33 -3.22 -28.18 -29.14
C LEU A 33 -2.86 -28.57 -27.70
N PRO A 34 -2.06 -27.78 -26.95
CA PRO A 34 -1.64 -28.12 -25.60
C PRO A 34 -2.84 -28.19 -24.66
N GLU A 35 -2.84 -29.19 -23.78
CA GLU A 35 -3.84 -29.39 -22.74
C GLU A 35 -3.83 -28.27 -21.70
N ARG A 36 -4.95 -28.11 -20.97
CA ARG A 36 -5.05 -27.11 -19.89
C ARG A 36 -3.92 -27.29 -18.88
N ARG A 37 -3.62 -28.54 -18.50
CA ARG A 37 -2.53 -28.88 -17.57
C ARG A 37 -1.17 -28.37 -18.05
N GLN A 38 -0.83 -28.59 -19.32
CA GLN A 38 0.45 -28.15 -19.90
C GLN A 38 0.59 -26.61 -19.92
N ILE A 39 -0.51 -25.90 -20.16
CA ILE A 39 -0.54 -24.43 -20.09
C ILE A 39 -0.31 -23.96 -18.65
N LEU A 40 -0.95 -24.60 -17.67
CA LEU A 40 -0.77 -24.27 -16.25
C LEU A 40 0.64 -24.59 -15.77
N GLU A 41 1.21 -25.74 -16.13
CA GLU A 41 2.59 -26.12 -15.81
C GLU A 41 3.60 -25.11 -16.36
N TYR A 42 3.50 -24.76 -17.65
CA TYR A 42 4.37 -23.75 -18.25
C TYR A 42 4.27 -22.38 -17.58
N LEU A 43 3.06 -21.93 -17.24
CA LEU A 43 2.85 -20.67 -16.52
C LEU A 43 3.36 -20.74 -15.07
N THR A 44 3.29 -21.92 -14.44
CA THR A 44 3.82 -22.18 -13.11
C THR A 44 5.34 -22.04 -13.09
N GLU A 45 6.03 -22.66 -14.06
CA GLU A 45 7.49 -22.61 -14.22
C GLU A 45 8.01 -21.22 -14.58
N CYS A 46 7.27 -20.48 -15.42
CA CYS A 46 7.69 -19.15 -15.86
C CYS A 46 7.75 -18.10 -14.74
N LYS A 47 7.01 -18.30 -13.64
CA LYS A 47 6.86 -17.38 -12.49
C LYS A 47 6.50 -15.93 -12.87
N ARG A 48 6.12 -15.64 -14.12
CA ARG A 48 5.82 -14.31 -14.66
C ARG A 48 4.79 -14.41 -15.79
N PRO A 49 3.93 -13.41 -16.01
CA PRO A 49 2.96 -13.45 -17.09
C PRO A 49 3.59 -13.58 -18.48
N ARG A 50 3.02 -14.42 -19.35
CA ARG A 50 3.51 -14.67 -20.72
C ARG A 50 2.48 -14.25 -21.75
N THR A 51 2.91 -13.59 -22.82
CA THR A 51 2.01 -13.24 -23.93
C THR A 51 1.55 -14.49 -24.67
N LEU A 52 0.40 -14.42 -25.33
CA LEU A 52 -0.12 -15.52 -26.16
C LEU A 52 0.94 -16.08 -27.12
N ARG A 53 1.73 -15.18 -27.73
CA ARG A 53 2.82 -15.56 -28.63
C ARG A 53 3.89 -16.38 -27.92
N LYS A 54 4.36 -15.95 -26.75
CA LYS A 54 5.39 -16.68 -25.98
C LYS A 54 4.88 -18.03 -25.48
N ILE A 55 3.60 -18.11 -25.10
CA ILE A 55 2.97 -19.39 -24.72
C ILE A 55 2.87 -20.32 -25.93
N ALA A 56 2.47 -19.80 -27.09
CA ALA A 56 2.41 -20.57 -28.33
C ALA A 56 3.78 -21.11 -28.73
N ASP A 57 4.79 -20.24 -28.76
CA ASP A 57 6.15 -20.60 -29.16
C ASP A 57 6.76 -21.64 -28.19
N ALA A 58 6.52 -21.51 -26.88
CA ALA A 58 7.03 -22.45 -25.88
C ALA A 58 6.32 -23.81 -25.86
N LEU A 59 5.04 -23.85 -26.25
CA LEU A 59 4.24 -25.08 -26.29
C LEU A 59 4.16 -25.69 -27.70
N GLY A 60 4.99 -25.22 -28.64
CA GLY A 60 5.06 -25.76 -30.00
C GLY A 60 3.79 -25.55 -30.83
N VAL A 61 3.05 -24.45 -30.58
CA VAL A 61 1.82 -24.12 -31.32
C VAL A 61 2.14 -23.22 -32.50
N ASP A 62 2.25 -23.85 -33.67
CA ASP A 62 2.53 -23.19 -34.93
C ASP A 62 1.27 -22.85 -35.74
N GLY A 63 1.43 -21.89 -36.67
CA GLY A 63 0.39 -21.48 -37.60
C GLY A 63 -0.68 -20.55 -37.00
N SER A 64 -1.38 -19.84 -37.90
CA SER A 64 -2.46 -18.92 -37.52
C SER A 64 -3.64 -19.63 -36.86
N GLU A 65 -3.99 -20.82 -37.36
CA GLU A 65 -5.10 -21.64 -36.88
C GLU A 65 -4.84 -22.21 -35.47
N GLY A 66 -3.62 -22.71 -35.23
CA GLY A 66 -3.19 -23.19 -33.91
C GLY A 66 -3.18 -22.09 -32.86
N ARG A 67 -2.65 -20.91 -33.21
CA ARG A 67 -2.67 -19.72 -32.33
C ARG A 67 -4.09 -19.24 -32.01
N GLN A 68 -5.01 -19.31 -32.98
CA GLN A 68 -6.42 -18.97 -32.74
C GLN A 68 -7.09 -19.98 -31.81
N ALA A 69 -6.81 -21.27 -31.98
CA ALA A 69 -7.31 -22.33 -31.11
C ALA A 69 -6.77 -22.19 -29.67
N LEU A 70 -5.48 -21.87 -29.50
CA LEU A 70 -4.88 -21.58 -28.20
C LEU A 70 -5.51 -20.35 -27.55
N SER A 71 -5.75 -19.28 -28.32
CA SER A 71 -6.44 -18.09 -27.82
C SER A 71 -7.83 -18.41 -27.28
N ARG A 72 -8.61 -19.24 -27.99
CA ARG A 72 -9.93 -19.70 -27.52
C ARG A 72 -9.83 -20.50 -26.21
N ARG A 73 -8.84 -21.40 -26.10
CA ARG A 73 -8.62 -22.20 -24.87
C ARG A 73 -8.22 -21.34 -23.68
N ILE A 74 -7.31 -20.39 -23.87
CA ILE A 74 -6.89 -19.44 -22.85
C ILE A 74 -8.07 -18.55 -22.40
N LYS A 75 -8.91 -18.06 -23.33
CA LYS A 75 -10.13 -17.32 -22.97
C LYS A 75 -11.11 -18.16 -22.15
N ALA A 76 -11.25 -19.46 -22.46
CA ALA A 76 -12.07 -20.36 -21.67
C ALA A 76 -11.50 -20.57 -20.26
N MET A 77 -10.19 -20.81 -20.14
CA MET A 77 -9.51 -20.93 -18.84
C MET A 77 -9.57 -19.64 -18.02
N GLN A 78 -9.57 -18.48 -18.67
CA GLN A 78 -9.77 -17.18 -18.02
C GLN A 78 -11.19 -17.04 -17.48
N ARG A 79 -12.21 -17.45 -18.26
CA ARG A 79 -13.61 -17.47 -17.81
C ARG A 79 -13.80 -18.44 -16.65
N ASP A 80 -13.09 -19.56 -16.66
CA ASP A 80 -13.12 -20.58 -15.61
C ASP A 80 -12.24 -20.19 -14.39
N GLY A 81 -11.66 -18.99 -14.36
CA GLY A 81 -10.90 -18.45 -13.22
C GLY A 81 -9.51 -19.07 -13.01
N GLN A 82 -8.99 -19.83 -13.96
CA GLN A 82 -7.72 -20.55 -13.80
C GLN A 82 -6.49 -19.70 -14.16
N ILE A 83 -6.68 -18.67 -15.00
CA ILE A 83 -5.64 -17.75 -15.45
C ILE A 83 -6.17 -16.32 -15.59
N VAL A 84 -5.31 -15.33 -15.37
CA VAL A 84 -5.64 -13.91 -15.49
C VAL A 84 -4.82 -13.23 -16.57
N LEU A 85 -5.44 -12.27 -17.25
CA LEU A 85 -4.78 -11.40 -18.22
C LEU A 85 -4.33 -10.10 -17.54
N ASN A 86 -3.04 -9.81 -17.57
CA ASN A 86 -2.50 -8.55 -17.08
C ASN A 86 -2.69 -7.42 -18.11
N ARG A 87 -2.49 -6.17 -17.67
CA ARG A 87 -2.63 -4.97 -18.52
C ARG A 87 -1.64 -4.89 -19.69
N ARG A 88 -0.56 -5.69 -19.68
CA ARG A 88 0.46 -5.75 -20.76
C ARG A 88 0.19 -6.90 -21.75
N GLY A 89 -0.98 -7.55 -21.69
CA GLY A 89 -1.36 -8.63 -22.60
C GLY A 89 -0.73 -10.00 -22.29
N GLY A 90 -0.23 -10.19 -21.07
CA GLY A 90 0.34 -11.45 -20.59
C GLY A 90 -0.60 -12.22 -19.66
N TYR A 91 -0.63 -13.55 -19.80
CA TYR A 91 -1.43 -14.46 -18.98
C TYR A 91 -0.59 -15.04 -17.83
N GLY A 92 -1.17 -15.17 -16.64
CA GLY A 92 -0.55 -15.76 -15.44
C GLY A 92 -1.56 -16.47 -14.53
N LEU A 93 -1.09 -17.19 -13.52
CA LEU A 93 -1.92 -17.94 -12.55
C LEU A 93 -2.51 -17.02 -11.48
N VAL A 94 -3.70 -17.36 -10.97
CA VAL A 94 -4.41 -16.60 -9.92
C VAL A 94 -3.64 -16.61 -8.59
N ASP A 95 -3.02 -17.74 -8.22
CA ASP A 95 -2.34 -17.91 -6.92
C ASP A 95 -0.91 -17.31 -6.84
N LYS A 96 -0.42 -16.67 -7.91
CA LYS A 96 0.88 -15.97 -7.94
C LYS A 96 0.72 -14.46 -8.18
N MET A 97 -0.31 -13.86 -7.61
CA MET A 97 -0.31 -12.42 -7.41
C MET A 97 0.46 -12.17 -6.12
N ASP A 98 1.76 -11.88 -6.22
CA ASP A 98 2.61 -11.54 -5.07
C ASP A 98 2.07 -10.26 -4.41
N LEU A 99 1.07 -10.43 -3.54
CA LEU A 99 0.40 -9.39 -2.77
C LEU A 99 1.11 -9.27 -1.44
N TYR A 100 1.56 -8.06 -1.15
CA TYR A 100 2.29 -7.73 0.06
C TYR A 100 1.48 -6.74 0.85
N GLN A 101 1.29 -7.04 2.12
CA GLN A 101 0.69 -6.15 3.09
C GLN A 101 1.79 -5.41 3.85
N GLY A 102 1.58 -4.14 4.12
CA GLY A 102 2.55 -3.35 4.85
C GLY A 102 2.11 -1.92 5.14
N THR A 103 3.04 -1.16 5.69
CA THR A 103 2.86 0.24 6.07
C THR A 103 3.63 1.16 5.13
N VAL A 104 2.97 2.23 4.67
CA VAL A 104 3.55 3.20 3.75
C VAL A 104 4.51 4.13 4.49
N ILE A 105 5.77 4.18 4.03
CA ILE A 105 6.77 5.14 4.46
C ILE A 105 6.92 6.20 3.38
N GLY A 106 6.41 7.40 3.65
CA GLY A 106 6.52 8.53 2.72
C GLY A 106 7.90 9.19 2.75
N HIS A 107 8.30 9.79 1.64
CA HIS A 107 9.51 10.60 1.51
C HIS A 107 9.15 12.03 1.07
N SER A 108 9.94 13.03 1.48
CA SER A 108 9.70 14.45 1.17
C SER A 108 9.66 14.75 -0.32
N ASP A 109 10.48 14.05 -1.11
CA ASP A 109 10.52 14.17 -2.59
C ASP A 109 9.30 13.55 -3.30
N GLY A 110 8.32 13.06 -2.53
CA GLY A 110 7.03 12.57 -3.02
C GLY A 110 7.00 11.11 -3.43
N TYR A 111 8.12 10.38 -3.44
CA TYR A 111 8.11 8.91 -3.51
C TYR A 111 7.93 8.31 -2.11
N GLY A 112 7.85 6.98 -2.04
CA GLY A 112 7.78 6.29 -0.77
C GLY A 112 8.21 4.83 -0.86
N PHE A 113 8.01 4.12 0.23
CA PHE A 113 8.25 2.70 0.34
C PHE A 113 7.07 2.02 1.04
N LEU A 114 6.89 0.74 0.77
CA LEU A 114 6.05 -0.13 1.57
C LEU A 114 6.97 -0.99 2.42
N ASN A 115 6.92 -0.79 3.73
CA ASN A 115 7.54 -1.71 4.66
C ASN A 115 6.63 -2.93 4.81
N ILE A 116 7.09 -4.06 4.29
CA ILE A 116 6.31 -5.29 4.22
C ILE A 116 6.39 -6.00 5.56
N GLU A 117 5.23 -6.46 6.07
CA GLU A 117 5.17 -7.22 7.31
C GLU A 117 5.97 -8.53 7.20
N GLY A 118 6.99 -8.70 8.03
CA GLY A 118 7.79 -9.92 8.11
C GLY A 118 8.91 -10.05 7.07
N GLU A 119 9.19 -9.01 6.29
CA GLU A 119 10.29 -8.98 5.31
C GLU A 119 11.24 -7.81 5.61
N GLU A 120 12.53 -8.00 5.34
CA GLU A 120 13.53 -6.92 5.47
C GLU A 120 13.53 -5.96 4.27
N ASP A 121 13.14 -6.47 3.10
CA ASP A 121 13.13 -5.73 1.84
C ASP A 121 11.84 -4.91 1.69
N ASP A 122 11.98 -3.58 1.59
CA ASP A 122 10.86 -2.70 1.25
C ASP A 122 10.51 -2.72 -0.25
N LEU A 123 9.24 -2.48 -0.60
CA LEU A 123 8.85 -2.17 -1.98
C LEU A 123 8.92 -0.67 -2.24
N TYR A 124 9.57 -0.27 -3.32
CA TYR A 124 9.57 1.12 -3.75
C TYR A 124 8.19 1.51 -4.32
N LEU A 125 7.63 2.61 -3.81
CA LEU A 125 6.41 3.23 -4.32
C LEU A 125 6.77 4.52 -5.08
N SER A 126 6.44 4.55 -6.36
CA SER A 126 6.69 5.73 -7.20
C SER A 126 5.89 6.94 -6.71
N SER A 127 6.34 8.16 -7.05
CA SER A 127 5.59 9.38 -6.74
C SER A 127 4.17 9.39 -7.33
N ARG A 128 3.91 8.58 -8.37
CA ARG A 128 2.57 8.42 -8.92
C ARG A 128 1.66 7.60 -8.00
N GLU A 129 2.18 6.53 -7.40
CA GLU A 129 1.43 5.71 -6.44
C GLU A 129 1.19 6.48 -5.14
N MET A 130 2.20 7.24 -4.69
CA MET A 130 2.12 8.07 -3.48
C MET A 130 1.11 9.22 -3.57
N ARG A 131 0.60 9.59 -4.76
CA ARG A 131 -0.46 10.60 -4.88
C ARG A 131 -1.73 10.21 -4.11
N SER A 132 -2.08 8.93 -4.10
CA SER A 132 -3.29 8.44 -3.41
C SER A 132 -3.04 7.98 -1.97
N LEU A 133 -1.81 8.14 -1.46
CA LEU A 133 -1.37 7.59 -0.19
C LEU A 133 -0.77 8.67 0.69
N LEU A 134 -0.93 8.52 1.99
CA LEU A 134 -0.23 9.30 2.99
C LEU A 134 0.72 8.38 3.77
N HIS A 135 1.75 8.97 4.38
CA HIS A 135 2.64 8.22 5.27
C HIS A 135 1.85 7.57 6.41
N GLY A 136 2.15 6.32 6.71
CA GLY A 136 1.49 5.52 7.75
C GLY A 136 0.30 4.70 7.25
N ASP A 137 -0.23 4.98 6.05
CA ASP A 137 -1.34 4.18 5.50
C ASP A 137 -0.94 2.69 5.42
N ARG A 138 -1.86 1.80 5.82
CA ARG A 138 -1.69 0.34 5.69
C ARG A 138 -2.34 -0.12 4.41
N ILE A 139 -1.60 -0.80 3.54
CA ILE A 139 -2.06 -1.14 2.18
C ILE A 139 -1.72 -2.58 1.81
N ILE A 140 -2.41 -3.07 0.78
CA ILE A 140 -1.99 -4.21 -0.03
C ILE A 140 -1.40 -3.66 -1.33
N ALA A 141 -0.19 -4.08 -1.67
CA ALA A 141 0.47 -3.76 -2.93
C ALA A 141 0.92 -5.04 -3.65
N ARG A 142 1.23 -4.91 -4.94
CA ARG A 142 1.85 -5.98 -5.73
C ARG A 142 3.10 -5.50 -6.43
N ILE A 143 4.04 -6.40 -6.69
CA ILE A 143 5.21 -6.08 -7.50
C ILE A 143 4.81 -5.91 -8.98
N VAL A 144 5.16 -4.78 -9.57
CA VAL A 144 4.91 -4.47 -10.99
C VAL A 144 6.16 -4.47 -11.86
N GLY A 145 7.33 -4.48 -11.24
CA GLY A 145 8.61 -4.52 -11.93
C GLY A 145 9.79 -4.27 -11.01
N ILE A 146 10.92 -3.98 -11.65
CA ILE A 146 12.14 -3.53 -11.01
C ILE A 146 12.46 -2.16 -11.62
N ASP A 147 12.76 -1.18 -10.78
CA ASP A 147 13.09 0.16 -11.24
C ASP A 147 14.48 0.21 -11.90
N LYS A 148 14.85 1.39 -12.42
CA LYS A 148 16.17 1.60 -13.07
C LYS A 148 17.37 1.38 -12.13
N ARG A 149 17.15 1.33 -10.81
CA ARG A 149 18.15 1.18 -9.76
C ARG A 149 18.18 -0.25 -9.19
N GLY A 150 17.39 -1.17 -9.73
CA GLY A 150 17.36 -2.57 -9.28
C GLY A 150 16.41 -2.85 -8.11
N ARG A 151 15.58 -1.88 -7.69
CA ARG A 151 14.65 -2.05 -6.56
C ARG A 151 13.31 -2.61 -7.04
N LYS A 152 12.66 -3.45 -6.22
CA LYS A 152 11.31 -3.97 -6.49
C LYS A 152 10.32 -2.79 -6.45
N GLU A 153 9.60 -2.56 -7.54
CA GLU A 153 8.59 -1.50 -7.64
C GLU A 153 7.19 -2.08 -7.32
N GLY A 154 6.52 -1.46 -6.36
CA GLY A 154 5.16 -1.79 -5.93
C GLY A 154 4.11 -0.92 -6.63
N ALA A 155 2.94 -1.50 -6.85
CA ALA A 155 1.73 -0.75 -7.17
C ALA A 155 0.64 -1.08 -6.13
N MET A 156 -0.01 -0.04 -5.62
CA MET A 156 -1.09 -0.20 -4.65
C MET A 156 -2.29 -0.89 -5.28
N VAL A 157 -2.82 -1.88 -4.57
CA VAL A 157 -4.02 -2.64 -4.93
C VAL A 157 -5.21 -2.14 -4.12
N GLU A 158 -5.04 -2.07 -2.79
CA GLU A 158 -6.09 -1.72 -1.85
C GLU A 158 -5.50 -1.02 -0.62
N ILE A 159 -6.29 -0.15 0.01
CA ILE A 159 -5.94 0.53 1.25
C ILE A 159 -6.76 -0.11 2.37
N LEU A 160 -6.06 -0.70 3.34
CA LEU A 160 -6.66 -1.38 4.48
C LEU A 160 -7.04 -0.39 5.58
N GLN A 161 -6.15 0.57 5.84
CA GLN A 161 -6.33 1.54 6.91
C GLN A 161 -5.65 2.86 6.56
N ARG A 162 -6.34 3.97 6.86
CA ARG A 162 -5.76 5.32 6.79
C ARG A 162 -5.14 5.67 8.13
N ALA A 163 -3.92 6.19 8.11
CA ALA A 163 -3.23 6.58 9.35
C ALA A 163 -3.58 8.00 9.80
N ASN A 164 -3.78 8.91 8.86
CA ASN A 164 -3.87 10.34 9.17
C ASN A 164 -5.33 10.80 9.16
N GLN A 165 -5.93 10.92 10.34
CA GLN A 165 -7.22 11.60 10.51
C GLN A 165 -7.01 13.06 10.90
N LEU A 166 -6.11 13.31 11.85
CA LEU A 166 -5.68 14.62 12.29
C LEU A 166 -4.23 14.86 11.84
N VAL A 167 -3.94 16.04 11.31
CA VAL A 167 -2.60 16.43 10.88
C VAL A 167 -2.27 17.80 11.43
N VAL A 168 -1.14 17.89 12.11
CA VAL A 168 -0.55 19.17 12.52
C VAL A 168 0.25 19.74 11.35
N GLY A 169 0.03 21.01 11.06
CA GLY A 169 0.77 21.69 10.01
C GLY A 169 0.68 23.20 10.13
N ARG A 170 1.31 23.88 9.18
CA ARG A 170 1.31 25.33 9.09
C ARG A 170 0.35 25.79 7.99
N TYR A 171 -0.58 26.65 8.36
CA TYR A 171 -1.57 27.21 7.45
C TYR A 171 -0.97 28.32 6.60
N PHE A 172 -1.34 28.35 5.33
CA PHE A 172 -0.99 29.40 4.38
C PHE A 172 -2.19 29.73 3.49
N GLU A 173 -2.31 30.99 3.12
CA GLU A 173 -3.20 31.42 2.04
C GLU A 173 -2.36 32.18 1.00
N GLU A 174 -2.26 31.62 -0.21
CA GLU A 174 -1.54 32.21 -1.33
C GLU A 174 -2.45 32.33 -2.54
N GLN A 175 -2.55 33.54 -3.13
CA GLN A 175 -3.35 33.79 -4.34
C GLN A 175 -4.82 33.30 -4.24
N GLY A 176 -5.39 33.30 -3.03
CA GLY A 176 -6.76 32.84 -2.76
C GLY A 176 -6.91 31.33 -2.61
N VAL A 177 -5.82 30.57 -2.63
CA VAL A 177 -5.78 29.14 -2.29
C VAL A 177 -5.26 28.99 -0.86
N ALA A 178 -6.10 28.43 -0.01
CA ALA A 178 -5.79 28.12 1.38
C ALA A 178 -5.36 26.65 1.51
N PHE A 179 -4.23 26.41 2.18
CA PHE A 179 -3.68 25.07 2.38
C PHE A 179 -2.87 24.98 3.66
N VAL A 180 -2.67 23.75 4.13
CA VAL A 180 -1.83 23.45 5.28
C VAL A 180 -0.68 22.56 4.84
N VAL A 181 0.54 23.01 5.12
CA VAL A 181 1.77 22.25 4.91
C VAL A 181 2.00 21.37 6.16
N PRO A 182 1.97 20.04 6.04
CA PRO A 182 2.18 19.16 7.18
C PRO A 182 3.54 19.38 7.85
N GLN A 183 3.58 19.28 9.18
CA GLN A 183 4.81 19.34 9.94
C GLN A 183 5.67 18.09 9.69
N ASN A 184 5.04 16.93 9.61
CA ASN A 184 5.70 15.68 9.25
C ASN A 184 6.02 15.67 7.74
N LYS A 185 7.31 15.85 7.40
CA LYS A 185 7.79 15.92 6.01
C LYS A 185 7.62 14.63 5.20
N ARG A 186 7.28 13.50 5.83
CA ARG A 186 6.90 12.27 5.12
C ARG A 186 5.51 12.37 4.49
N ILE A 187 4.67 13.27 4.98
CA ILE A 187 3.41 13.68 4.34
C ILE A 187 3.74 14.83 3.38
N HIS A 188 4.12 14.49 2.15
CA HIS A 188 4.58 15.46 1.15
C HIS A 188 3.46 16.28 0.49
N GLN A 189 2.19 15.90 0.70
CA GLN A 189 1.05 16.55 0.07
C GLN A 189 0.51 17.64 0.97
N ASP A 190 0.38 18.86 0.44
CA ASP A 190 -0.36 19.93 1.13
C ASP A 190 -1.84 19.56 1.23
N ILE A 191 -2.45 19.92 2.36
CA ILE A 191 -3.86 19.68 2.64
C ILE A 191 -4.63 20.95 2.26
N LEU A 192 -5.49 20.86 1.25
CA LEU A 192 -6.30 21.98 0.81
C LEU A 192 -7.38 22.31 1.84
N ILE A 193 -7.53 23.58 2.16
CA ILE A 193 -8.53 24.08 3.10
C ILE A 193 -9.54 24.92 2.32
N PRO A 194 -10.80 24.48 2.17
CA PRO A 194 -11.85 25.32 1.61
C PRO A 194 -12.04 26.58 2.47
N LYS A 195 -12.31 27.74 1.86
CA LYS A 195 -12.49 29.01 2.58
C LYS A 195 -13.53 28.96 3.71
N SER A 196 -14.56 28.11 3.59
CA SER A 196 -15.57 27.94 4.64
C SER A 196 -15.10 27.12 5.84
N MET A 197 -13.89 26.55 5.80
CA MET A 197 -13.35 25.57 6.76
C MET A 197 -11.99 26.00 7.34
N GLU A 198 -11.58 27.25 7.13
CA GLU A 198 -10.33 27.82 7.65
C GLU A 198 -10.44 28.32 9.11
N GLY A 199 -11.68 28.49 9.60
CA GLY A 199 -11.94 28.92 10.97
C GLY A 199 -11.43 30.34 11.23
N LYS A 200 -10.56 30.49 12.22
CA LYS A 200 -9.92 31.77 12.60
C LYS A 200 -8.41 31.75 12.37
N ALA A 201 -7.90 30.82 11.58
CA ALA A 201 -6.47 30.70 11.34
C ALA A 201 -5.95 31.86 10.48
N GLU A 202 -4.82 32.43 10.86
CA GLU A 202 -4.10 33.41 10.05
C GLU A 202 -2.93 32.73 9.34
N SER A 203 -2.58 33.23 8.15
CA SER A 203 -1.47 32.68 7.36
C SER A 203 -0.18 32.69 8.19
N GLY A 204 0.46 31.53 8.29
CA GLY A 204 1.64 31.30 9.12
C GLY A 204 1.35 30.63 10.46
N HIS A 205 0.10 30.50 10.91
CA HIS A 205 -0.25 29.81 12.15
C HIS A 205 -0.06 28.29 12.05
N TYR A 206 0.31 27.68 13.16
CA TYR A 206 0.17 26.25 13.38
C TYR A 206 -1.27 25.90 13.68
N VAL A 207 -1.74 24.83 13.04
CA VAL A 207 -3.14 24.39 13.10
C VAL A 207 -3.20 22.87 13.15
N VAL A 208 -4.28 22.36 13.72
CA VAL A 208 -4.68 20.95 13.62
C VAL A 208 -5.76 20.86 12.56
N VAL A 209 -5.54 19.99 11.58
CA VAL A 209 -6.44 19.77 10.44
C VAL A 209 -7.03 18.37 10.52
N GLU A 210 -8.36 18.27 10.45
CA GLU A 210 -9.04 17.00 10.23
C GLU A 210 -9.19 16.76 8.73
N ILE A 211 -8.68 15.63 8.23
CA ILE A 211 -8.78 15.26 6.81
C ILE A 211 -10.21 14.83 6.50
N SER A 212 -10.98 15.72 5.89
CA SER A 212 -12.36 15.49 5.43
C SER A 212 -12.43 14.65 4.15
N LYS A 213 -11.44 14.76 3.26
CA LYS A 213 -11.30 13.95 2.04
C LYS A 213 -9.87 13.49 1.89
N GLN A 214 -9.68 12.17 1.90
CA GLN A 214 -8.39 11.53 1.64
C GLN A 214 -7.94 11.77 0.19
N PRO A 215 -6.63 11.74 -0.09
CA PRO A 215 -6.14 11.99 -1.43
C PRO A 215 -6.46 10.82 -2.37
N ASP A 216 -6.55 11.14 -3.66
CA ASP A 216 -6.70 10.17 -4.73
C ASP A 216 -5.68 10.41 -5.85
N LYS A 217 -5.81 9.72 -6.98
CA LYS A 217 -4.83 9.81 -8.08
C LYS A 217 -4.77 11.20 -8.75
N HIS A 218 -5.79 12.02 -8.53
CA HIS A 218 -6.04 13.27 -9.22
C HIS A 218 -6.24 14.46 -8.27
N THR A 219 -6.62 14.23 -7.01
CA THR A 219 -6.85 15.29 -6.02
C THR A 219 -6.02 15.13 -4.76
N GLN A 220 -5.48 16.24 -4.29
CA GLN A 220 -4.86 16.40 -2.97
C GLN A 220 -5.86 16.13 -1.84
N PRO A 221 -5.37 15.87 -0.60
CA PRO A 221 -6.24 15.78 0.55
C PRO A 221 -6.93 17.12 0.81
N VAL A 222 -8.17 17.06 1.30
CA VAL A 222 -8.95 18.24 1.70
C VAL A 222 -9.27 18.13 3.18
N GLY A 223 -9.05 19.21 3.92
CA GLY A 223 -9.24 19.24 5.36
C GLY A 223 -10.10 20.40 5.85
N LYS A 224 -10.44 20.34 7.13
CA LYS A 224 -11.00 21.46 7.89
C LYS A 224 -10.09 21.74 9.08
N ILE A 225 -9.89 23.01 9.41
CA ILE A 225 -9.13 23.39 10.60
C ILE A 225 -10.04 23.18 11.81
N VAL A 226 -9.62 22.31 12.72
CA VAL A 226 -10.35 22.00 13.96
C VAL A 226 -9.79 22.76 15.16
N GLU A 227 -8.51 23.14 15.11
CA GLU A 227 -7.84 23.88 16.18
C GLU A 227 -6.77 24.81 15.60
N THR A 228 -6.66 26.01 16.15
CA THR A 228 -5.57 26.96 15.84
C THR A 228 -4.66 27.05 17.04
N LEU A 229 -3.42 26.59 16.89
CA LEU A 229 -2.40 26.59 17.95
C LEU A 229 -1.73 27.96 18.08
N GLY A 230 -1.64 28.72 16.98
CA GLY A 230 -1.08 30.08 16.92
C GLY A 230 0.30 30.13 16.25
N GLU A 231 1.12 31.13 16.58
CA GLU A 231 2.47 31.29 16.04
C GLU A 231 3.54 30.48 16.80
N TYR A 232 4.55 29.97 16.07
CA TYR A 232 5.67 29.18 16.60
C TYR A 232 6.40 29.82 17.81
N ALA A 233 6.36 31.15 17.93
CA ALA A 233 7.08 31.91 18.94
C ALA A 233 6.45 31.85 20.35
N ALA A 234 5.29 31.22 20.53
CA ALA A 234 4.69 31.07 21.85
C ALA A 234 5.40 29.96 22.66
N ALA A 235 5.83 30.28 23.88
CA ALA A 235 6.43 29.31 24.81
C ALA A 235 5.48 28.11 25.01
N GLY A 236 6.01 26.88 24.92
CA GLY A 236 5.25 25.63 25.06
C GLY A 236 4.72 25.04 23.75
N MET A 237 4.64 25.80 22.65
CA MET A 237 4.07 25.30 21.40
C MET A 237 4.87 24.15 20.76
N ALA A 238 6.20 24.17 20.88
CA ALA A 238 7.04 23.10 20.34
C ALA A 238 6.75 21.74 20.99
N VAL A 239 6.47 21.72 22.31
CA VAL A 239 6.11 20.52 23.06
C VAL A 239 4.76 20.02 22.57
N GLU A 240 3.79 20.91 22.47
CA GLU A 240 2.43 20.58 22.05
C GLU A 240 2.37 20.03 20.60
N ILE A 241 3.13 20.64 19.69
CA ILE A 241 3.30 20.14 18.32
C ILE A 241 3.93 18.74 18.33
N ALA A 242 4.95 18.50 19.17
CA ALA A 242 5.62 17.21 19.25
C ALA A 242 4.69 16.13 19.78
N ILE A 243 3.99 16.39 20.89
CA ILE A 243 3.00 15.47 21.47
C ILE A 243 2.00 15.03 20.41
N ARG A 244 1.38 15.98 19.71
CA ARG A 244 0.35 15.66 18.70
C ARG A 244 0.92 15.04 17.43
N SER A 245 2.07 15.52 16.92
CA SER A 245 2.66 15.00 15.68
C SER A 245 3.18 13.57 15.80
N HIS A 246 3.50 13.14 17.02
CA HIS A 246 3.96 11.80 17.34
C HIS A 246 2.90 10.96 18.07
N GLU A 247 1.66 11.46 18.15
CA GLU A 247 0.55 10.78 18.83
C GLU A 247 0.92 10.31 20.26
N ILE A 248 1.72 11.12 20.97
CA ILE A 248 2.14 10.82 22.34
C ILE A 248 0.92 11.00 23.25
N PRO A 249 0.51 9.97 24.01
CA PRO A 249 -0.53 10.11 25.01
C PRO A 249 -0.10 11.15 26.06
N SER A 250 -0.90 12.20 26.22
CA SER A 250 -0.63 13.30 27.15
C SER A 250 -1.74 13.52 28.18
N GLU A 251 -2.92 12.94 27.93
CA GLU A 251 -4.05 12.96 28.86
C GLU A 251 -4.10 11.66 29.66
N TRP A 252 -4.32 11.79 30.97
CA TRP A 252 -4.53 10.65 31.85
C TRP A 252 -5.99 10.18 31.78
N PRO A 253 -6.26 8.88 31.59
CA PRO A 253 -7.63 8.36 31.61
C PRO A 253 -8.29 8.58 32.98
N ASP A 254 -9.60 8.88 32.99
CA ASP A 254 -10.37 9.06 34.22
C ASP A 254 -10.29 7.85 35.16
N GLU A 255 -10.22 6.64 34.61
CA GLU A 255 -10.07 5.39 35.38
C GLU A 255 -8.74 5.35 36.15
N VAL A 256 -7.65 5.81 35.53
CA VAL A 256 -6.32 5.90 36.18
C VAL A 256 -6.37 6.94 37.28
N LEU A 257 -6.97 8.11 37.02
CA LEU A 257 -7.12 9.18 38.02
C LEU A 257 -7.98 8.72 39.22
N ALA A 258 -9.04 7.96 38.96
CA ALA A 258 -9.89 7.40 40.00
C ALA A 258 -9.14 6.38 40.86
N GLU A 259 -8.35 5.50 40.24
CA GLU A 259 -7.54 4.49 40.95
C GLU A 259 -6.50 5.15 41.87
N VAL A 260 -5.69 6.07 41.34
CA VAL A 260 -4.62 6.71 42.12
C VAL A 260 -5.14 7.63 43.22
N SER A 261 -6.38 8.13 43.11
CA SER A 261 -6.99 9.00 44.13
C SER A 261 -7.14 8.34 45.51
N GLY A 262 -7.12 7.00 45.56
CA GLY A 262 -7.17 6.22 46.80
C GLY A 262 -5.82 6.05 47.49
N PHE A 263 -4.71 6.43 46.86
CA PHE A 263 -3.38 6.27 47.45
C PHE A 263 -3.15 7.24 48.60
N THR A 264 -2.38 6.81 49.58
CA THR A 264 -2.01 7.62 50.75
C THR A 264 -0.51 7.66 50.92
N ASP A 265 0.00 8.71 51.55
CA ASP A 265 1.44 8.88 51.83
C ASP A 265 2.00 7.87 52.86
N LYS A 266 1.15 6.97 53.38
CA LYS A 266 1.53 5.97 54.38
C LYS A 266 1.39 4.58 53.79
N ILE A 267 2.41 3.77 54.03
CA ILE A 267 2.40 2.36 53.68
C ILE A 267 1.48 1.62 54.68
N ASN A 268 0.58 0.80 54.15
CA ASN A 268 -0.26 -0.08 54.97
C ASN A 268 0.60 -1.25 55.51
N PRO A 269 0.61 -1.50 56.83
CA PRO A 269 1.38 -2.61 57.41
C PRO A 269 1.07 -3.98 56.80
N ASP A 270 -0.18 -4.20 56.36
CA ASP A 270 -0.58 -5.47 55.75
C ASP A 270 0.09 -5.70 54.38
N ASP A 271 0.39 -4.63 53.62
CA ASP A 271 0.98 -4.71 52.27
C ASP A 271 2.49 -5.05 52.29
N ILE A 272 3.11 -5.02 53.47
CA ILE A 272 4.55 -5.28 53.67
C ILE A 272 4.82 -6.53 54.52
N ALA A 273 3.78 -7.27 54.94
CA ALA A 273 3.93 -8.41 55.85
C ALA A 273 4.86 -9.52 55.30
N ASP A 274 4.86 -9.72 53.98
CA ASP A 274 5.68 -10.75 53.31
C ASP A 274 6.99 -10.20 52.72
N ARG A 275 7.38 -8.96 53.07
CA ARG A 275 8.59 -8.30 52.56
C ARG A 275 9.73 -8.35 53.57
N GLU A 276 10.95 -8.47 53.07
CA GLU A 276 12.15 -8.29 53.89
C GLU A 276 12.28 -6.82 54.31
N ASP A 277 12.53 -6.60 55.60
CA ASP A 277 12.71 -5.27 56.15
C ASP A 277 14.18 -4.86 56.09
N ILE A 278 14.50 -3.98 55.15
CA ILE A 278 15.86 -3.46 54.92
C ILE A 278 16.01 -1.98 55.32
N ARG A 279 15.09 -1.44 56.14
CA ARG A 279 15.08 -0.01 56.51
C ARG A 279 16.34 0.46 57.25
N ASP A 280 17.08 -0.46 57.85
CA ASP A 280 18.34 -0.17 58.55
C ASP A 280 19.56 -0.08 57.60
N LEU A 281 19.43 -0.51 56.33
CA LEU A 281 20.50 -0.35 55.34
C LEU A 281 20.57 1.12 54.88
N PRO A 282 21.77 1.73 54.82
CA PRO A 282 21.94 3.12 54.39
C PRO A 282 21.90 3.22 52.86
N LEU A 283 20.76 2.89 52.27
CA LEU A 283 20.47 3.05 50.86
C LEU A 283 20.51 4.54 50.48
N VAL A 284 21.08 4.84 49.32
CA VAL A 284 21.11 6.18 48.74
C VAL A 284 20.62 6.16 47.30
N THR A 285 20.04 7.27 46.86
CA THR A 285 19.72 7.53 45.44
C THR A 285 20.71 8.58 44.90
N ILE A 286 21.00 8.55 43.60
CA ILE A 286 21.97 9.46 42.97
C ILE A 286 21.35 10.02 41.70
N ASP A 287 20.69 11.16 41.85
CA ASP A 287 19.83 11.75 40.82
C ASP A 287 20.21 13.19 40.48
N GLY A 288 19.63 13.71 39.39
CA GLY A 288 19.72 15.14 39.05
C GLY A 288 18.97 16.03 40.07
N GLU A 289 19.43 17.27 40.23
CA GLU A 289 18.87 18.22 41.22
C GLU A 289 17.35 18.48 41.06
N ASP A 290 16.85 18.40 39.83
CA ASP A 290 15.45 18.62 39.51
C ASP A 290 14.59 17.34 39.47
N ALA A 291 15.17 16.15 39.68
CA ALA A 291 14.43 14.89 39.69
C ALA A 291 13.46 14.82 40.87
N ARG A 292 12.31 14.14 40.69
CA ARG A 292 11.26 14.02 41.73
C ARG A 292 10.71 12.59 41.87
N ASP A 293 11.20 11.68 41.06
CA ASP A 293 10.71 10.33 40.82
C ASP A 293 11.85 9.32 41.03
N PHE A 294 12.34 9.22 42.27
CA PHE A 294 13.45 8.32 42.62
C PHE A 294 12.97 6.86 42.64
N ASP A 295 13.32 6.09 41.61
CA ASP A 295 12.89 4.70 41.42
C ASP A 295 13.96 3.66 41.76
N ASP A 296 15.22 4.07 41.88
CA ASP A 296 16.34 3.24 42.30
C ASP A 296 17.04 3.74 43.57
N ALA A 297 17.61 2.78 44.31
CA ALA A 297 18.47 3.06 45.46
C ALA A 297 19.55 1.98 45.55
N VAL A 298 20.75 2.38 45.96
CA VAL A 298 21.92 1.50 46.04
C VAL A 298 22.56 1.52 47.42
N TYR A 299 23.06 0.37 47.84
CA TYR A 299 23.91 0.20 49.01
C TYR A 299 24.95 -0.86 48.67
N CYS A 300 26.20 -0.70 49.09
CA CYS A 300 27.19 -1.75 48.94
C CYS A 300 27.97 -1.95 50.22
N GLU A 301 28.31 -3.21 50.50
CA GLU A 301 29.13 -3.59 51.63
C GLU A 301 30.18 -4.63 51.24
N GLN A 302 31.32 -4.58 51.91
CA GLN A 302 32.38 -5.54 51.68
C GLN A 302 31.98 -6.90 52.27
N GLN A 303 32.00 -7.95 51.44
CA GLN A 303 31.71 -9.32 51.87
C GLN A 303 32.89 -10.22 51.53
N GLY A 304 33.75 -10.47 52.51
CA GLY A 304 35.00 -11.22 52.33
C GLY A 304 35.97 -10.48 51.40
N SER A 305 36.43 -11.13 50.34
CA SER A 305 37.26 -10.51 49.30
C SER A 305 36.45 -9.81 48.21
N GLY A 306 35.12 -9.83 48.30
CA GLY A 306 34.21 -9.25 47.31
C GLY A 306 33.31 -8.17 47.90
N TRP A 307 32.29 -7.80 47.14
CA TRP A 307 31.26 -6.83 47.52
C TRP A 307 29.88 -7.44 47.36
N ARG A 308 28.98 -7.10 48.25
CA ARG A 308 27.54 -7.23 48.06
C ARG A 308 27.01 -5.87 47.63
N LEU A 309 26.31 -5.86 46.51
CA LEU A 309 25.54 -4.74 45.98
C LEU A 309 24.07 -5.18 45.98
#